data_AF-A0A1I7S2R4-F1
#
_entry.id   AF-A0A1I7S2R4-F1
#
_cell.length_a   1.000
_cell.length_b   1.000
_cell.length_c   1.000
_cell.angle_alpha   90.00
_cell.angle_beta   90.00
_cell.angle_gamma   90.00
#
_symmetry.space_group_name_H-M   'P 1'
#
loop_
_entity.id
_entity.type
_entity.pdbx_description
1 polymer ?
#
loop_
_entity_poly.entity_id
_entity_poly.type
_entity_poly.pdbx_seq_one_letter_code
_entity_poly.pdbx_strand_id
1 'polypeptide(L)'
;MSCLIHGLVLLFLVDRIWSECSDEGSNCVRFQNMCLNQVYAPILLEYCRKTCDNCPGTCKDNSPRCRTWNNNGFCQSNYYTKNYKELLCSKTCGLCKGGDDDFGSGSGSGTP
;
A
#
# COMPACT_ATOMS: atom_id res chain seq x y z
N MET A 1 16.98 22.85 -36.78
CA MET A 1 15.77 22.11 -36.33
C MET A 1 16.16 21.06 -35.28
N SER A 2 16.72 21.49 -34.13
CA SER A 2 17.32 20.57 -33.14
C SER A 2 16.97 20.92 -31.67
N CYS A 3 15.94 21.74 -31.44
CA CYS A 3 15.48 22.10 -30.09
C CYS A 3 14.24 21.33 -29.62
N LEU A 4 13.48 20.69 -30.52
CA LEU A 4 12.20 20.04 -30.17
C LEU A 4 12.34 18.61 -29.65
N ILE A 5 13.49 17.97 -29.84
CA ILE A 5 13.73 16.56 -29.44
C ILE A 5 14.28 16.44 -28.01
N HIS A 6 14.94 17.48 -27.49
CA HIS A 6 15.43 17.51 -26.11
C HIS A 6 14.30 17.76 -25.08
N GLY A 7 13.22 18.45 -25.49
CA GLY A 7 12.05 18.67 -24.62
C GLY A 7 11.25 17.38 -24.37
N LEU A 8 11.16 16.49 -25.36
CA LEU A 8 10.47 15.20 -25.20
C LEU A 8 11.22 14.24 -24.29
N VAL A 9 12.54 14.13 -24.39
CA VAL A 9 13.34 13.23 -23.52
C VAL A 9 13.31 13.70 -22.06
N LEU A 10 13.31 15.01 -21.79
CA LEU A 10 13.16 15.53 -20.41
C LEU A 10 11.74 15.35 -19.87
N LEU A 11 10.69 15.43 -20.69
CA LEU A 11 9.32 15.06 -20.28
C LEU A 11 9.23 13.55 -19.95
N PHE A 12 9.83 12.69 -20.77
CA PHE A 12 9.90 11.25 -20.48
C PHE A 12 10.76 10.89 -19.25
N LEU A 13 11.69 11.75 -18.83
CA LEU A 13 12.52 11.52 -17.62
C LEU A 13 11.89 12.12 -16.35
N VAL A 14 11.04 13.15 -16.48
CA VAL A 14 10.32 13.75 -15.34
C VAL A 14 9.06 12.94 -14.97
N ASP A 15 8.42 12.28 -15.94
CA ASP A 15 7.28 11.38 -15.68
C ASP A 15 7.68 10.05 -15.01
N ARG A 16 8.97 9.69 -15.03
CA ARG A 16 9.50 8.43 -14.46
C ARG A 16 9.82 8.51 -12.97
N ILE A 17 9.71 9.70 -12.37
CA ILE A 17 10.06 9.94 -10.97
C ILE A 17 8.81 9.95 -10.07
N TRP A 18 7.59 9.97 -10.64
CA TRP A 18 6.39 9.80 -9.83
C TRP A 18 6.06 8.31 -9.69
N SER A 19 6.09 7.78 -8.47
CA SER A 19 5.43 6.53 -8.13
C SER A 19 3.92 6.75 -8.23
N GLU A 20 3.39 6.92 -9.44
CA GLU A 20 1.99 7.27 -9.62
C GLU A 20 1.14 6.08 -9.23
N CYS A 21 0.61 6.16 -8.02
CA CYS A 21 -0.34 5.20 -7.53
C CYS A 21 -1.62 5.35 -8.35
N SER A 22 -1.87 4.35 -9.18
CA SER A 22 -3.06 4.24 -10.00
C SER A 22 -3.83 2.97 -9.67
N ASP A 23 -5.09 2.95 -10.10
CA ASP A 23 -5.87 1.73 -10.15
C ASP A 23 -5.59 1.02 -11.48
N GLU A 24 -5.31 -0.27 -11.41
CA GLU A 24 -5.17 -1.17 -12.56
C GLU A 24 -6.45 -2.00 -12.79
N GLY A 25 -7.27 -2.14 -11.75
CA GLY A 25 -8.52 -2.89 -11.77
C GLY A 25 -9.64 -2.14 -12.49
N SER A 26 -10.60 -2.90 -13.01
CA SER A 26 -11.87 -2.33 -13.48
C SER A 26 -12.85 -2.12 -12.32
N ASN A 27 -13.77 -1.17 -12.46
CA ASN A 27 -14.85 -0.92 -11.50
C ASN A 27 -14.38 -0.57 -10.07
N CYS A 28 -13.14 -0.11 -9.87
CA CYS A 28 -12.60 0.19 -8.54
C CYS A 28 -13.50 1.11 -7.72
N VAL A 29 -13.92 2.25 -8.28
CA VAL A 29 -14.84 3.21 -7.63
C VAL A 29 -16.14 2.54 -7.18
N ARG A 30 -16.69 1.63 -7.99
CA ARG A 30 -17.93 0.91 -7.66
C ARG A 30 -17.75 -0.04 -6.47
N PHE A 31 -16.56 -0.60 -6.28
CA PHE A 31 -16.23 -1.55 -5.22
C PHE A 31 -15.45 -0.91 -4.06
N GLN A 32 -15.37 0.41 -3.98
CA GLN A 32 -14.59 1.11 -2.95
C GLN A 32 -15.01 0.73 -1.52
N ASN A 33 -16.29 0.48 -1.28
CA ASN A 33 -16.78 0.06 0.04
C ASN A 33 -16.37 -1.38 0.42
N MET A 34 -15.78 -2.15 -0.50
CA MET A 34 -15.31 -3.51 -0.27
C MET A 34 -13.81 -3.58 0.05
N CYS A 35 -13.09 -2.45 0.09
CA CYS A 35 -11.66 -2.41 0.43
C CYS A 35 -11.33 -2.99 1.82
N LEU A 36 -12.31 -3.05 2.73
CA LEU A 36 -12.17 -3.63 4.07
C LEU A 36 -12.84 -5.02 4.22
N ASN A 37 -13.46 -5.52 3.16
CA ASN A 37 -14.13 -6.82 3.17
C ASN A 37 -13.08 -7.93 3.15
N GLN A 38 -13.17 -8.93 4.02
CA GLN A 38 -12.15 -9.98 4.11
C GLN A 38 -11.91 -10.77 2.81
N VAL A 39 -12.95 -10.91 1.98
CA VAL A 39 -12.89 -11.66 0.73
C VAL A 39 -12.35 -10.79 -0.41
N TYR A 40 -12.83 -9.55 -0.51
CA TYR A 40 -12.48 -8.66 -1.63
C TYR A 40 -11.28 -7.75 -1.36
N ALA A 41 -10.93 -7.49 -0.10
CA ALA A 41 -9.81 -6.63 0.26
C ALA A 41 -8.51 -7.06 -0.43
N PRO A 42 -8.10 -8.34 -0.48
CA PRO A 42 -6.84 -8.72 -1.12
C PRO A 42 -6.77 -8.26 -2.58
N ILE A 43 -7.81 -8.52 -3.38
CA ILE A 43 -7.82 -8.16 -4.80
C ILE A 43 -7.95 -6.64 -5.00
N LEU A 44 -8.75 -5.96 -4.18
CA LEU A 44 -8.95 -4.51 -4.31
C LEU A 44 -7.73 -3.73 -3.83
N LEU A 45 -7.04 -4.17 -2.78
CA LEU A 45 -5.83 -3.54 -2.30
C LEU A 45 -4.65 -3.75 -3.27
N GLU A 46 -4.68 -4.77 -4.11
CA GLU A 46 -3.66 -5.06 -5.11
C GLU A 46 -3.88 -4.28 -6.42
N TYR A 47 -5.12 -4.30 -6.95
CA TYR A 47 -5.45 -3.75 -8.26
C TYR A 47 -6.17 -2.39 -8.19
N CYS A 48 -6.79 -2.03 -7.07
CA CYS A 48 -7.47 -0.76 -6.85
C CYS A 48 -6.78 0.07 -5.76
N ARG A 49 -5.44 0.12 -5.83
CA ARG A 49 -4.57 0.76 -4.83
C ARG A 49 -4.95 2.21 -4.57
N LYS A 50 -5.21 3.00 -5.60
CA LYS A 50 -5.57 4.41 -5.45
C LYS A 50 -6.94 4.53 -4.79
N THR A 51 -7.92 3.77 -5.27
CA THR A 51 -9.29 3.81 -4.72
C THR A 51 -9.36 3.34 -3.26
N CYS A 52 -8.56 2.33 -2.88
CA CYS A 52 -8.48 1.81 -1.51
C CYS A 52 -7.43 2.53 -0.65
N ASP A 53 -6.78 3.57 -1.18
CA ASP A 53 -5.72 4.32 -0.50
C ASP A 53 -4.57 3.40 -0.01
N ASN A 54 -4.24 2.39 -0.80
CA ASN A 54 -3.18 1.39 -0.55
C ASN A 54 -1.99 1.59 -1.51
N CYS A 55 -1.59 2.83 -1.69
CA CYS A 55 -0.42 3.18 -2.49
C CYS A 55 0.88 2.71 -1.83
N PRO A 56 1.95 2.47 -2.61
CA PRO A 56 3.29 2.25 -2.04
C PRO A 56 3.67 3.37 -1.07
N GLY A 57 4.34 3.00 0.04
CA GLY A 57 4.67 3.95 1.12
C GLY A 57 3.57 4.13 2.17
N THR A 58 2.35 3.67 1.90
CA THR A 58 1.29 3.66 2.92
C THR A 58 1.54 2.53 3.93
N CYS A 59 1.94 2.90 5.14
CA CYS A 59 1.91 2.01 6.29
C CYS A 59 0.54 2.15 6.97
N LYS A 60 -0.35 1.16 6.83
CA LYS A 60 -1.62 1.08 7.56
C LYS A 60 -2.14 -0.34 7.63
N ASP A 61 -3.04 -0.61 8.58
CA ASP A 61 -3.83 -1.83 8.55
C ASP A 61 -5.05 -1.59 7.66
N ASN A 62 -5.24 -2.47 6.68
CA ASN A 62 -6.36 -2.44 5.75
C ASN A 62 -7.52 -3.34 6.20
N SER A 63 -7.36 -4.06 7.32
CA SER A 63 -8.41 -4.89 7.90
C SER A 63 -8.69 -4.50 9.35
N PRO A 64 -9.97 -4.35 9.75
CA PRO A 64 -10.33 -4.12 11.15
C PRO A 64 -10.06 -5.35 12.04
N ARG A 65 -9.70 -6.49 11.44
CA ARG A 65 -9.47 -7.76 12.14
C ARG A 65 -8.02 -8.01 12.47
N CYS A 66 -7.10 -7.13 12.07
CA CYS A 66 -5.66 -7.33 12.26
C CYS A 66 -5.28 -7.65 13.70
N ARG A 67 -5.87 -6.95 14.69
CA ARG A 67 -5.64 -7.25 16.11
C ARG A 67 -6.02 -8.68 16.48
N THR A 68 -7.22 -9.12 16.11
CA THR A 68 -7.71 -10.48 16.38
C THR A 68 -6.86 -11.53 15.65
N TRP A 69 -6.53 -11.28 14.39
CA TRP A 69 -5.73 -12.19 13.59
C TRP A 69 -4.30 -12.34 14.13
N ASN A 70 -3.67 -11.24 14.54
CA ASN A 70 -2.33 -11.29 15.16
C ASN A 70 -2.35 -12.08 16.47
N ASN A 71 -3.36 -11.88 17.32
CA ASN A 71 -3.53 -12.68 18.54
C ASN A 71 -3.70 -14.18 18.24
N ASN A 72 -4.24 -14.53 17.07
CA ASN A 72 -4.39 -15.90 16.59
C ASN A 72 -3.17 -16.40 15.77
N GLY A 73 -2.05 -15.67 15.78
CA GLY A 73 -0.80 -16.08 15.14
C GLY A 73 -0.68 -15.71 13.65
N PHE A 74 -1.53 -14.83 13.12
CA PHE A 74 -1.49 -14.44 11.69
C PHE A 74 -0.12 -13.94 11.25
N CYS A 75 0.51 -13.04 12.02
CA CYS A 75 1.77 -12.41 11.65
C CYS A 75 2.94 -13.43 11.64
N GLN A 76 2.88 -14.45 12.49
CA GLN A 76 3.90 -15.48 12.66
C GLN A 76 3.62 -16.73 11.80
N SER A 77 2.41 -16.89 11.28
CA SER A 77 1.99 -18.07 10.52
C SER A 77 2.75 -18.21 9.20
N ASN A 78 3.24 -19.41 8.89
CA ASN A 78 3.86 -19.73 7.59
C ASN A 78 2.82 -20.01 6.49
N TYR A 79 1.52 -20.07 6.83
CA TYR A 79 0.45 -20.28 5.86
C TYR A 79 0.21 -19.05 4.98
N TYR A 80 0.35 -17.85 5.54
CA TYR A 80 0.15 -16.60 4.82
C TYR A 80 1.47 -16.05 4.30
N THR A 81 1.49 -15.61 3.04
CA THR A 81 2.69 -14.98 2.45
C THR A 81 2.98 -13.65 3.14
N LYS A 82 4.26 -13.24 3.12
CA LYS A 82 4.69 -11.94 3.64
C LYS A 82 3.90 -10.79 3.00
N ASN A 83 3.73 -10.82 1.69
CA ASN A 83 2.96 -9.82 0.96
C ASN A 83 1.50 -9.77 1.43
N TYR A 84 0.86 -10.92 1.70
CA TYR A 84 -0.52 -10.93 2.21
C TYR A 84 -0.64 -10.30 3.60
N LYS A 85 0.36 -10.54 4.46
CA LYS A 85 0.44 -9.90 5.79
C LYS A 85 0.68 -8.40 5.69
N GLU A 86 1.58 -7.98 4.79
CA GLU A 86 1.83 -6.57 4.49
C GLU A 86 0.58 -5.90 3.91
N LEU A 87 -0.12 -6.54 2.99
CA LEU A 87 -1.30 -6.02 2.33
C LEU A 87 -2.44 -5.75 3.32
N LEU A 88 -2.65 -6.64 4.30
CA LEU A 88 -3.78 -6.52 5.22
C LEU A 88 -3.43 -5.82 6.53
N CYS A 89 -2.26 -6.10 7.09
CA CYS A 89 -1.94 -5.78 8.48
C CYS A 89 -0.49 -5.30 8.65
N SER A 90 -0.02 -4.42 7.77
CA SER A 90 1.38 -3.98 7.79
C SER A 90 1.78 -3.33 9.11
N LYS A 91 0.90 -2.52 9.73
CA LYS A 91 1.17 -1.92 11.05
C LYS A 91 1.13 -2.98 12.14
N THR A 92 0.06 -3.74 12.24
CA THR A 92 -0.12 -4.72 13.32
C THR A 92 0.98 -5.80 13.31
N CYS A 93 1.42 -6.23 12.12
CA CYS A 93 2.50 -7.22 12.00
C CYS A 93 3.90 -6.62 12.08
N GLY A 94 4.05 -5.30 12.23
CA GLY A 94 5.35 -4.62 12.26
C GLY A 94 6.13 -4.74 10.95
N LEU A 95 5.42 -4.83 9.82
CA LEU A 95 5.99 -5.02 8.48
C LEU A 95 6.14 -3.72 7.70
N CYS A 96 5.73 -2.60 8.26
CA CYS A 96 6.03 -1.30 7.69
C CYS A 96 7.55 -1.14 7.59
N LYS A 97 8.08 -1.10 6.37
CA LYS A 97 9.45 -0.67 6.13
C LYS A 97 9.50 0.83 6.38
N GLY A 98 10.37 1.27 7.30
CA GLY A 98 10.88 2.63 7.22
C GLY A 98 11.53 2.78 5.86
N GLY A 99 11.25 3.88 5.17
CA GLY A 99 12.02 4.24 3.97
C GLY A 99 13.49 4.19 4.32
N ASP A 100 14.27 3.51 3.48
CA ASP A 100 15.72 3.50 3.57
C ASP A 100 16.28 4.85 3.04
N ASP A 101 15.74 5.96 3.55
CA ASP A 101 16.20 7.33 3.37
C ASP A 101 15.58 8.24 4.45
N ASP A 102 16.41 8.47 5.47
CA ASP A 102 16.44 9.56 6.45
C ASP A 102 15.61 10.82 6.12
N PHE A 103 14.50 11.07 6.85
CA PHE A 103 14.26 12.29 7.65
C PHE A 103 12.90 12.21 8.40
N GLY A 104 12.92 12.32 9.74
CA GLY A 104 11.77 12.82 10.52
C GLY A 104 10.99 11.83 11.38
N SER A 105 11.40 11.72 12.65
CA SER A 105 10.76 11.00 13.74
C SER A 105 9.33 11.44 14.08
N GLY A 106 8.51 10.50 14.56
CA GLY A 106 7.20 10.76 15.16
C GLY A 106 6.63 9.55 15.88
N SER A 107 7.26 9.13 16.98
CA SER A 107 6.75 8.09 17.87
C SER A 107 5.49 8.56 18.60
N GLY A 108 4.43 7.78 18.54
CA GLY A 108 3.21 7.96 19.33
C GLY A 108 2.71 6.62 19.86
N SER A 109 3.34 6.14 20.92
CA SER A 109 2.88 5.02 21.74
C SER A 109 1.80 5.50 22.71
N GLY A 110 0.60 4.91 22.63
CA GLY A 110 -0.50 5.17 23.56
C GLY A 110 -1.27 3.89 23.86
N THR A 111 -0.94 3.26 24.99
CA THR A 111 -1.75 2.27 25.73
C THR A 111 -2.36 2.99 26.94
N PRO A 112 -3.58 2.64 27.38
CA PRO A 112 -3.76 1.47 28.26
C PRO A 112 -4.51 0.30 27.60
#